data_AF-A0A952FU41-F1
#
_entry.id   AF-A0A952FU41-F1
#
_cell.length_a   1.000
_cell.length_b   1.000
_cell.length_c   1.000
_cell.angle_alpha   90.00
_cell.angle_beta   90.00
_cell.angle_gamma   90.00
#
_symmetry.space_group_name_H-M   'P 1'
#
loop_
_entity.id
_entity.type
_entity.pdbx_description
1 polymer ?
#
loop_
_entity_poly.entity_id
_entity_poly.type
_entity_poly.pdbx_seq_one_letter_code
_entity_poly.pdbx_strand_id
1 'polypeptide(L)'
;AEIKNMMPVFAEVLTRLHKDRPDVTFVMPVADTVRARVEAAVKDIPVPIRLVESEAEKFSAMRAATLALACSGTVSTELALAGCPMVIAYKLEPLTYWIYKRISTLKHATMFNIMADKRIAPEFLQNECTADNLLDAITQRLDDKALRDDQVRQQFEALDAMGRGAPPTAERAARAVLDFLDIR
;
A
#
# COMPACT_ATOMS: atom_id res chain seq x y z
N ALA A 1 14.12 -1.23 9.10
CA ALA A 1 13.26 -2.25 9.75
C ALA A 1 12.32 -2.84 8.72
N GLU A 2 11.48 -2.02 8.06
CA GLU A 2 10.46 -2.47 7.11
C GLU A 2 10.95 -3.48 6.06
N ILE A 3 11.96 -3.15 5.24
CA ILE A 3 12.51 -4.10 4.23
C ILE A 3 12.91 -5.43 4.86
N LYS A 4 13.60 -5.41 6.00
CA LYS A 4 14.04 -6.63 6.69
C LYS A 4 12.85 -7.48 7.16
N ASN A 5 11.76 -6.85 7.58
CA ASN A 5 10.60 -7.52 8.17
C ASN A 5 9.60 -8.00 7.10
N MET A 6 9.47 -7.25 6.01
CA MET A 6 8.50 -7.51 4.95
C MET A 6 9.06 -8.34 3.81
N MET A 7 10.36 -8.21 3.48
CA MET A 7 10.92 -8.93 2.33
C MET A 7 10.78 -10.45 2.42
N PRO A 8 10.98 -11.11 3.59
CA PRO A 8 10.82 -12.57 3.65
C PRO A 8 9.43 -13.05 3.22
N VAL A 9 8.36 -12.39 3.68
CA VAL A 9 6.99 -12.76 3.30
C VAL A 9 6.68 -12.36 1.86
N PHE A 10 7.19 -11.22 1.38
CA PHE A 10 6.99 -10.81 -0.02
C PHE A 10 7.74 -11.74 -0.97
N ALA A 11 8.97 -12.14 -0.68
CA ALA A 11 9.72 -13.10 -1.47
C ALA A 11 8.99 -14.44 -1.62
N GLU A 12 8.38 -14.93 -0.53
CA GLU A 12 7.56 -16.14 -0.57
C GLU A 12 6.33 -15.97 -1.46
N VAL A 13 5.59 -14.87 -1.30
CA VAL A 13 4.41 -14.54 -2.14
C VAL A 13 4.79 -14.46 -3.61
N LEU A 14 5.85 -13.70 -3.95
CA LEU A 14 6.31 -13.53 -5.32
C LEU A 14 6.73 -14.87 -5.94
N THR A 15 7.49 -15.68 -5.21
CA THR A 15 7.97 -16.99 -5.68
C THR A 15 6.82 -17.95 -5.96
N ARG A 16 5.87 -18.05 -5.02
CA ARG A 16 4.69 -18.92 -5.16
C ARG A 16 3.78 -18.43 -6.28
N LEU A 17 3.50 -17.12 -6.34
CA LEU A 17 2.65 -16.55 -7.38
C LEU A 17 3.27 -16.71 -8.78
N HIS A 18 4.58 -16.51 -8.93
CA HIS A 18 5.25 -16.69 -10.22
C HIS A 18 5.22 -18.16 -10.68
N LYS A 19 5.36 -19.10 -9.74
CA LYS A 19 5.26 -20.53 -10.04
C LYS A 19 3.86 -20.91 -10.57
N ASP A 20 2.81 -20.37 -9.95
CA ASP A 20 1.43 -20.69 -10.31
C ASP A 20 0.92 -19.85 -11.50
N ARG A 21 1.49 -18.65 -11.70
CA ARG A 21 1.11 -17.66 -12.72
C ARG A 21 2.34 -17.02 -13.37
N PRO A 22 3.02 -17.73 -14.29
CA PRO A 22 4.26 -17.26 -14.89
C PRO A 22 4.08 -16.04 -15.81
N ASP A 23 2.85 -15.71 -16.18
CA ASP A 23 2.45 -14.54 -16.98
C ASP A 23 2.40 -13.25 -16.15
N VAL A 24 2.36 -13.33 -14.82
CA VAL A 24 2.38 -12.15 -13.95
C VAL A 24 3.76 -11.49 -14.01
N THR A 25 3.76 -10.20 -14.35
CA THR A 25 4.96 -9.35 -14.34
C THR A 25 5.06 -8.56 -13.04
N PHE A 26 6.23 -8.58 -12.41
CA PHE A 26 6.48 -7.87 -11.16
C PHE A 26 7.25 -6.58 -11.42
N VAL A 27 6.72 -5.47 -10.92
CA VAL A 27 7.36 -4.15 -10.96
C VAL A 27 7.44 -3.63 -9.54
N MET A 28 8.64 -3.22 -9.10
CA MET A 28 8.88 -2.69 -7.75
C MET A 28 9.46 -1.28 -7.85
N PRO A 29 8.69 -0.25 -7.49
CA PRO A 29 9.24 1.08 -7.30
C PRO A 29 10.18 1.10 -6.10
N VAL A 30 11.37 1.67 -6.26
CA VAL A 30 12.41 1.73 -5.24
C VAL A 30 12.88 3.16 -5.06
N ALA A 31 12.84 3.66 -3.83
CA ALA A 31 13.42 4.95 -3.51
C ALA A 31 14.96 4.85 -3.44
N ASP A 32 15.65 5.87 -3.95
CA ASP A 32 17.12 5.94 -4.00
C ASP A 32 17.78 5.64 -2.65
N THR A 33 17.18 6.14 -1.56
CA THR A 33 17.69 6.01 -0.19
C THR A 33 17.77 4.57 0.31
N VAL A 34 17.02 3.65 -0.28
CA VAL A 34 16.97 2.23 0.14
C VAL A 34 17.38 1.27 -0.96
N ARG A 35 17.79 1.77 -2.13
CA ARG A 35 18.09 0.96 -3.33
C ARG A 35 19.00 -0.22 -3.07
N ALA A 36 20.21 0.02 -2.54
CA ALA A 36 21.19 -1.04 -2.32
C ALA A 36 20.66 -2.16 -1.40
N ARG A 37 19.79 -1.80 -0.45
CA ARG A 37 19.17 -2.77 0.47
C ARG A 37 18.08 -3.58 -0.23
N VAL A 38 17.30 -2.94 -1.10
CA VAL A 38 16.29 -3.64 -1.90
C VAL A 38 16.95 -4.57 -2.90
N GLU A 39 17.95 -4.10 -3.66
CA GLU A 39 18.71 -4.91 -4.61
C GLU A 39 19.31 -6.16 -3.95
N ALA A 40 19.94 -5.98 -2.78
CA ALA A 40 20.47 -7.10 -2.01
C ALA A 40 19.37 -8.09 -1.58
N ALA A 41 18.20 -7.59 -1.20
CA ALA A 41 17.11 -8.40 -0.68
C ALA A 41 16.28 -9.09 -1.78
N VAL A 42 16.27 -8.56 -3.01
CA VAL A 42 15.60 -9.19 -4.16
C VAL A 42 16.50 -10.11 -4.96
N LYS A 43 17.83 -10.00 -4.80
CA LYS A 43 18.82 -10.78 -5.57
C LYS A 43 18.60 -12.29 -5.50
N ASP A 44 18.18 -12.80 -4.35
CA ASP A 44 18.00 -14.24 -4.11
C ASP A 44 16.57 -14.72 -4.37
N ILE A 45 15.68 -13.83 -4.82
CA ILE A 45 14.30 -14.19 -5.17
C ILE A 45 14.32 -14.76 -6.60
N PRO A 46 13.88 -16.01 -6.83
CA PRO A 46 13.93 -16.66 -8.14
C PRO A 46 12.79 -16.19 -9.07
N VAL A 47 12.57 -14.88 -9.16
CA VAL A 47 11.49 -14.24 -9.91
C VAL A 47 12.03 -12.99 -10.60
N PRO A 48 11.72 -12.77 -11.89
CA PRO A 48 12.10 -11.52 -12.55
C PRO A 48 11.29 -10.35 -11.97
N ILE A 49 11.98 -9.40 -11.34
CA ILE A 49 11.39 -8.17 -10.78
C ILE A 49 12.01 -6.97 -11.49
N ARG A 50 11.17 -6.15 -12.13
CA ARG A 50 11.61 -4.89 -12.72
C ARG A 50 11.63 -3.81 -11.66
N LEU A 51 12.83 -3.36 -11.27
CA LEU A 51 12.99 -2.19 -10.41
C LEU A 51 12.76 -0.91 -11.22
N VAL A 52 12.04 0.06 -10.65
CA VAL A 52 11.85 1.40 -11.24
C VAL A 52 12.20 2.47 -10.22
N GLU A 53 12.77 3.57 -10.69
CA GLU A 53 13.52 4.50 -9.83
C GLU A 53 12.93 5.90 -9.85
N SER A 54 12.51 6.38 -11.03
CA SER A 54 11.96 7.71 -11.14
C SER A 54 10.54 7.80 -10.58
N GLU A 55 10.20 8.97 -10.05
CA GLU A 55 8.83 9.23 -9.58
C GLU A 55 7.81 9.08 -10.72
N ALA A 56 8.18 9.49 -11.94
CA ALA A 56 7.37 9.30 -13.14
C ALA A 56 7.12 7.81 -13.45
N GLU A 57 8.15 6.96 -13.36
CA GLU A 57 7.98 5.52 -13.55
C GLU A 57 7.20 4.88 -12.41
N LYS A 58 7.40 5.30 -11.15
CA LYS A 58 6.59 4.87 -10.00
C LYS A 58 5.10 5.08 -10.30
N PHE A 59 4.70 6.30 -10.65
CA PHE A 59 3.29 6.59 -10.93
C PHE A 59 2.78 5.90 -12.20
N SER A 60 3.63 5.73 -13.21
CA SER A 60 3.28 4.95 -14.41
C SER A 60 3.02 3.48 -14.06
N ALA A 61 3.86 2.88 -13.21
CA ALA A 61 3.69 1.51 -12.73
C ALA A 61 2.41 1.37 -11.89
N MET A 62 2.13 2.32 -10.99
CA MET A 62 0.89 2.31 -10.21
C MET A 62 -0.37 2.35 -11.09
N ARG A 63 -0.37 3.19 -12.14
CA ARG A 63 -1.50 3.30 -13.07
C ARG A 63 -1.64 2.10 -14.00
N ALA A 64 -0.54 1.45 -14.37
CA ALA A 64 -0.53 0.28 -15.24
C ALA A 64 -0.80 -1.04 -14.49
N ALA A 65 -0.62 -1.06 -13.17
CA ALA A 65 -0.72 -2.28 -12.38
C ALA A 65 -2.17 -2.79 -12.29
N THR A 66 -2.35 -4.08 -12.55
CA THR A 66 -3.62 -4.79 -12.32
C THR A 66 -3.95 -4.86 -10.82
N LEU A 67 -2.93 -4.99 -9.97
CA LEU A 67 -3.04 -5.08 -8.53
C LEU A 67 -1.69 -4.70 -7.89
N ALA A 68 -1.71 -4.00 -6.76
CA ALA A 68 -0.53 -3.74 -5.95
C ALA A 68 -0.51 -4.56 -4.65
N LEU A 69 0.67 -5.03 -4.24
CA LEU A 69 0.94 -5.48 -2.88
C LEU A 69 1.77 -4.39 -2.19
N ALA A 70 1.23 -3.77 -1.14
CA ALA A 70 1.83 -2.58 -0.55
C ALA A 70 2.00 -2.69 0.97
N CYS A 71 3.07 -2.07 1.47
CA CYS A 71 3.23 -1.79 2.89
C CYS A 71 2.21 -0.71 3.32
N SER A 72 1.77 -0.78 4.58
CA SER A 72 0.92 0.27 5.17
C SER A 72 1.72 1.58 5.26
N GLY A 73 1.32 2.62 4.52
CA GLY A 73 2.01 3.90 4.47
C GLY A 73 1.44 4.86 3.43
N THR A 74 2.17 5.94 3.12
CA THR A 74 1.77 6.95 2.12
C THR A 74 1.52 6.34 0.74
N VAL A 75 2.27 5.28 0.40
CA VAL A 75 2.10 4.53 -0.85
C VAL A 75 0.68 3.99 -1.03
N SER A 76 -0.03 3.65 0.04
CA SER A 76 -1.41 3.18 -0.04
C SER A 76 -2.36 4.26 -0.55
N THR A 77 -2.18 5.51 -0.11
CA THR A 77 -2.93 6.66 -0.61
C THR A 77 -2.53 7.01 -2.04
N GLU A 78 -1.24 6.95 -2.38
CA GLU A 78 -0.76 7.19 -3.76
C GLU A 78 -1.33 6.16 -4.76
N LEU A 79 -1.32 4.88 -4.38
CA LEU A 79 -1.93 3.80 -5.16
C LEU A 79 -3.45 4.03 -5.33
N ALA A 80 -4.11 4.44 -4.25
CA ALA A 80 -5.54 4.71 -4.30
C ALA A 80 -5.85 5.91 -5.21
N LEU A 81 -5.04 6.96 -5.17
CA LEU A 81 -5.13 8.11 -6.09
C LEU A 81 -4.86 7.73 -7.54
N ALA A 82 -3.97 6.75 -7.78
CA ALA A 82 -3.68 6.21 -9.10
C ALA A 82 -4.79 5.29 -9.64
N GLY A 83 -5.82 4.98 -8.85
CA GLY A 83 -6.86 4.02 -9.24
C GLY A 83 -6.38 2.57 -9.24
N CYS A 84 -5.30 2.27 -8.51
CA CYS A 84 -4.75 0.93 -8.41
C CYS A 84 -5.44 0.18 -7.26
N PRO A 85 -6.08 -0.98 -7.50
CA PRO A 85 -6.51 -1.85 -6.41
C PRO A 85 -5.27 -2.41 -5.70
N MET A 86 -5.39 -2.73 -4.42
CA MET A 86 -4.26 -3.16 -3.62
C MET A 86 -4.61 -4.17 -2.52
N VAL A 87 -3.60 -4.92 -2.08
CA VAL A 87 -3.57 -5.70 -0.83
C VAL A 87 -2.54 -5.07 0.09
N ILE A 88 -2.91 -4.83 1.34
CA ILE A 88 -2.05 -4.18 2.34
C ILE A 88 -1.47 -5.21 3.29
N ALA A 89 -0.16 -5.13 3.51
CA ALA A 89 0.57 -6.02 4.39
C ALA A 89 1.53 -5.22 5.28
N TYR A 90 1.62 -5.53 6.56
CA TYR A 90 2.61 -4.84 7.41
C TYR A 90 3.02 -5.62 8.65
N LYS A 91 4.32 -5.58 8.97
CA LYS A 91 4.92 -6.11 10.19
C LYS A 91 5.77 -5.06 10.91
N LEU A 92 5.27 -4.56 12.05
CA LEU A 92 6.07 -3.74 12.97
C LEU A 92 7.04 -4.64 13.76
N GLU A 93 8.13 -4.05 14.24
CA GLU A 93 8.98 -4.68 15.25
C GLU A 93 8.15 -5.14 16.46
N PRO A 94 8.44 -6.32 17.07
CA PRO A 94 7.59 -6.90 18.11
C PRO A 94 7.33 -5.97 19.30
N LEU A 95 8.34 -5.24 19.76
CA LEU A 95 8.20 -4.27 20.85
C LEU A 95 7.30 -3.11 20.45
N THR A 96 7.53 -2.53 19.28
CA THR A 96 6.70 -1.45 18.72
C THR A 96 5.25 -1.89 18.57
N TYR A 97 5.02 -3.12 18.12
CA TYR A 97 3.67 -3.67 18.02
C TYR A 97 2.98 -3.87 19.35
N TRP A 98 3.70 -4.40 20.35
CA TRP A 98 3.17 -4.62 21.69
C TRP A 98 2.72 -3.32 22.34
N ILE A 99 3.46 -2.23 22.11
CA ILE A 99 3.11 -0.87 22.52
C ILE A 99 1.90 -0.38 21.70
N TYR A 100 2.00 -0.40 20.37
CA TYR A 100 0.94 0.07 19.47
C TYR A 100 -0.41 -0.60 19.76
N LYS A 101 -0.44 -1.92 19.96
CA LYS A 101 -1.66 -2.68 20.26
C LYS A 101 -2.35 -2.25 21.56
N ARG A 102 -1.61 -1.71 22.53
CA ARG A 102 -2.17 -1.25 23.80
C ARG A 102 -2.76 0.16 23.76
N ILE A 103 -2.28 0.98 22.82
CA ILE A 103 -2.64 2.41 22.77
C ILE A 103 -3.58 2.69 21.60
N SER A 104 -3.51 1.89 20.53
CA SER A 104 -4.31 2.10 19.32
C SER A 104 -5.76 1.68 19.52
N THR A 105 -6.67 2.60 19.21
CA THR A 105 -8.11 2.35 19.07
C THR A 105 -8.52 2.14 17.60
N LEU A 106 -7.56 2.22 16.67
CA LEU A 106 -7.83 2.15 15.24
C LEU A 106 -8.08 0.71 14.80
N LYS A 107 -9.21 0.50 14.10
CA LYS A 107 -9.57 -0.78 13.49
C LYS A 107 -8.85 -1.07 12.17
N HIS A 108 -8.36 -0.01 11.52
CA HIS A 108 -7.75 -0.02 10.20
C HIS A 108 -6.41 0.71 10.23
N ALA A 109 -5.47 0.27 9.39
CA ALA A 109 -4.14 0.87 9.29
C ALA A 109 -4.06 1.94 8.19
N THR A 110 -4.79 1.77 7.08
CA THR A 110 -4.77 2.74 5.98
C THR A 110 -5.80 3.85 6.17
N MET A 111 -5.45 5.07 5.76
CA MET A 111 -6.28 6.25 5.98
C MET A 111 -7.65 6.15 5.31
N PHE A 112 -7.72 5.59 4.09
CA PHE A 112 -9.00 5.47 3.38
C PHE A 112 -9.91 4.40 4.02
N ASN A 113 -9.36 3.31 4.55
CA ASN A 113 -10.15 2.34 5.32
C ASN A 113 -10.64 2.93 6.64
N ILE A 114 -9.80 3.72 7.34
CA ILE A 114 -10.20 4.46 8.54
C ILE A 114 -11.34 5.43 8.21
N MET A 115 -11.21 6.19 7.13
CA MET A 115 -12.22 7.17 6.72
C MET A 115 -13.57 6.51 6.41
N ALA A 116 -13.55 5.33 5.81
CA ALA A 116 -14.75 4.57 5.47
C ALA A 116 -15.27 3.67 6.61
N ASP A 117 -14.55 3.56 7.73
CA ASP A 117 -14.73 2.52 8.78
C ASP A 117 -14.98 1.12 8.17
N LYS A 118 -14.26 0.80 7.09
CA LYS A 118 -14.45 -0.40 6.28
C LYS A 118 -13.11 -0.88 5.72
N ARG A 119 -12.91 -2.21 5.68
CA ARG A 119 -11.79 -2.84 4.95
C ARG A 119 -12.07 -2.80 3.44
N ILE A 120 -11.90 -1.64 2.81
CA ILE A 120 -11.99 -1.48 1.35
C ILE A 120 -10.85 -2.26 0.68
N ALA A 121 -9.61 -1.95 1.07
CA ALA A 121 -8.47 -2.81 0.77
C ALA A 121 -8.30 -3.82 1.92
N PRO A 122 -8.00 -5.10 1.64
CA PRO A 122 -7.72 -6.07 2.67
C PRO A 122 -6.39 -5.71 3.35
N GLU A 123 -6.39 -5.75 4.67
CA GLU A 123 -5.24 -5.40 5.51
C GLU A 123 -4.82 -6.61 6.33
N PHE A 124 -3.58 -7.05 6.13
CA PHE A 124 -2.97 -8.16 6.84
C PHE A 124 -1.84 -7.63 7.71
N LEU A 125 -2.13 -7.48 9.00
CA LEU A 125 -1.19 -6.91 9.97
C LEU A 125 -0.61 -8.03 10.83
N GLN A 126 0.71 -7.98 11.03
CA GLN A 126 1.42 -8.84 11.95
C GLN A 126 1.19 -10.33 11.75
N ASN A 127 0.44 -10.98 12.64
CA ASN A 127 0.17 -12.41 12.57
C ASN A 127 -0.71 -12.78 11.38
N GLU A 128 -1.51 -11.84 10.88
CA GLU A 128 -2.30 -12.03 9.66
C GLU A 128 -1.44 -11.86 8.39
N CYS A 129 -0.26 -11.25 8.50
CA CYS A 129 0.67 -11.04 7.38
C CYS A 129 1.48 -12.32 7.08
N THR A 130 0.78 -13.35 6.61
CA THR A 130 1.34 -14.62 6.13
C THR A 130 1.28 -14.69 4.62
N ALA A 131 2.16 -15.49 4.00
CA ALA A 131 2.14 -15.65 2.55
C ALA A 131 0.82 -16.25 2.05
N ASP A 132 0.22 -17.19 2.79
CA ASP A 132 -1.07 -17.80 2.45
C ASP A 132 -2.19 -16.75 2.38
N ASN A 133 -2.35 -15.96 3.44
CA ASN A 133 -3.39 -14.92 3.48
C ASN A 133 -3.21 -13.88 2.37
N LEU A 134 -1.96 -13.49 2.09
CA LEU A 134 -1.65 -12.53 1.03
C LEU A 134 -1.91 -13.13 -0.35
N LEU A 135 -1.49 -14.38 -0.60
CA LEU A 135 -1.73 -15.07 -1.86
C LEU A 135 -3.21 -15.27 -2.13
N ASP A 136 -4.00 -15.64 -1.12
CA ASP A 136 -5.44 -15.79 -1.27
C ASP A 136 -6.09 -14.46 -1.69
N ALA A 137 -5.76 -13.36 -0.98
CA ALA A 137 -6.29 -12.03 -1.29
C ALA A 137 -5.83 -11.49 -2.65
N ILE A 138 -4.60 -11.80 -3.06
CA ILE A 138 -4.03 -11.43 -4.36
C ILE A 138 -4.72 -12.22 -5.46
N THR A 139 -4.80 -13.54 -5.33
CA THR A 139 -5.34 -14.45 -6.35
C THR A 139 -6.81 -14.16 -6.63
N GLN A 140 -7.63 -14.00 -5.58
CA GLN A 140 -9.03 -13.58 -5.72
C GLN A 140 -9.17 -12.30 -6.54
N ARG A 141 -8.30 -11.31 -6.27
CA ARG A 141 -8.31 -10.04 -7.00
C ARG A 141 -7.75 -10.15 -8.40
N LEU A 142 -6.77 -11.02 -8.68
CA LEU A 142 -6.29 -11.23 -10.04
C LEU A 142 -7.37 -11.87 -10.91
N ASP A 143 -8.18 -12.77 -10.34
CA ASP A 143 -9.23 -13.51 -11.06
C ASP A 143 -10.53 -12.73 -11.25
N ASP A 144 -10.85 -11.83 -10.32
CA ASP A 144 -12.11 -11.11 -10.35
C ASP A 144 -11.91 -9.61 -10.66
N LYS A 145 -12.19 -9.23 -11.91
CA LYS A 145 -12.15 -7.81 -12.33
C LYS A 145 -13.23 -6.99 -11.62
N ALA A 146 -14.42 -7.52 -11.38
CA ALA A 146 -15.48 -6.78 -10.72
C ALA A 146 -15.11 -6.45 -9.27
N LEU A 147 -14.45 -7.39 -8.57
CA LEU A 147 -13.89 -7.16 -7.24
C LEU A 147 -12.86 -6.02 -7.24
N ARG A 148 -11.98 -5.98 -8.24
CA ARG A 148 -11.00 -4.89 -8.39
C ARG A 148 -11.68 -3.55 -8.66
N ASP A 149 -12.60 -3.52 -9.61
CA ASP A 149 -13.30 -2.30 -10.01
C ASP A 149 -14.12 -1.73 -8.83
N ASP A 150 -14.79 -2.59 -8.07
CA ASP A 150 -15.54 -2.18 -6.87
C ASP A 150 -14.61 -1.65 -5.77
N GLN A 151 -13.45 -2.29 -5.57
CA GLN A 151 -12.45 -1.77 -4.64
C GLN A 151 -11.95 -0.37 -5.06
N VAL A 152 -11.65 -0.16 -6.34
CA VAL A 152 -11.21 1.15 -6.85
C VAL A 152 -12.30 2.21 -6.66
N ARG A 153 -13.56 1.88 -6.95
CA ARG A 153 -14.71 2.77 -6.70
C ARG A 153 -14.78 3.19 -5.23
N GLN A 154 -14.72 2.23 -4.31
CA GLN A 154 -14.76 2.53 -2.88
C GLN A 154 -13.53 3.31 -2.39
N GLN A 155 -12.35 3.04 -2.93
CA GLN A 155 -11.14 3.81 -2.65
C GLN A 155 -11.34 5.28 -3.05
N PHE A 156 -11.92 5.54 -4.22
CA PHE A 156 -12.23 6.88 -4.69
C PHE A 156 -13.25 7.59 -3.79
N GLU A 157 -14.32 6.92 -3.39
CA GLU A 157 -15.31 7.48 -2.45
C GLU A 157 -14.68 7.88 -1.11
N ALA A 158 -13.80 7.02 -0.56
CA ALA A 158 -13.07 7.32 0.67
C ALA A 158 -12.09 8.48 0.50
N LEU A 159 -11.40 8.56 -0.65
CA LEU A 159 -10.49 9.68 -0.96
C LEU A 159 -11.25 11.00 -1.12
N ASP A 160 -12.44 10.99 -1.72
CA ASP A 160 -13.29 12.18 -1.83
C ASP A 160 -13.72 12.66 -0.44
N ALA A 161 -14.08 11.73 0.45
CA ALA A 161 -14.37 12.04 1.84
C ALA A 161 -13.13 12.60 2.59
N MET A 162 -11.91 12.17 2.22
CA MET A 162 -10.65 12.74 2.73
C MET A 162 -10.32 14.12 2.13
N GLY A 163 -11.10 14.62 1.17
CA GLY A 163 -10.91 15.94 0.53
C GLY A 163 -10.12 15.90 -0.78
N ARG A 164 -10.09 14.76 -1.49
CA ARG A 164 -9.62 14.72 -2.88
C ARG A 164 -10.46 15.69 -3.73
N GLY A 165 -9.78 16.56 -4.47
CA GLY A 165 -10.43 17.62 -5.27
C GLY A 165 -10.76 18.91 -4.51
N ALA A 166 -10.53 18.95 -3.19
CA ALA A 166 -10.56 20.20 -2.44
C ALA A 166 -9.31 21.07 -2.75
N PRO A 167 -9.31 22.37 -2.38
CA PRO A 167 -8.12 23.21 -2.50
C PRO A 167 -6.90 22.57 -1.82
N PRO A 168 -5.67 22.86 -2.28
CA PRO A 168 -4.45 22.30 -1.73
C PRO A 168 -4.44 22.37 -0.20
N THR A 169 -4.02 21.28 0.44
CA THR A 169 -3.98 21.19 1.91
C THR A 169 -3.14 22.31 2.54
N ALA A 170 -2.08 22.74 1.85
CA ALA A 170 -1.26 23.88 2.25
C ALA A 170 -2.05 25.20 2.28
N GLU A 171 -2.91 25.46 1.28
CA GLU A 171 -3.76 26.65 1.25
C GLU A 171 -4.82 26.61 2.35
N ARG A 172 -5.43 25.45 2.57
CA ARG A 172 -6.40 25.26 3.66
C ARG A 172 -5.75 25.49 5.02
N ALA A 173 -4.54 24.98 5.22
CA ALA A 173 -3.78 25.21 6.44
C ALA A 173 -3.41 26.69 6.61
N ALA A 174 -2.93 27.35 5.55
CA ALA A 174 -2.61 28.78 5.57
C ALA A 174 -3.86 29.62 5.90
N ARG A 175 -5.01 29.32 5.28
CA ARG A 175 -6.27 30.01 5.55
C ARG A 175 -6.74 29.83 6.99
N ALA A 176 -6.67 28.61 7.53
CA ALA A 176 -7.02 28.38 8.93
C ALA A 176 -6.16 29.19 9.91
N VAL A 177 -4.87 29.37 9.61
CA VAL A 177 -3.97 30.22 10.40
C VAL A 177 -4.35 31.70 10.28
N LEU A 178 -4.65 32.19 9.07
CA LEU A 178 -5.09 33.57 8.85
C LEU A 178 -6.41 33.87 9.57
N ASP A 179 -7.40 32.99 9.42
CA ASP A 179 -8.70 33.13 10.09
C ASP A 179 -8.54 33.18 11.62
N PHE A 180 -7.64 32.39 12.20
CA PHE A 180 -7.35 32.44 13.63
C PHE A 180 -6.72 33.76 14.08
N LEU A 181 -5.89 34.39 13.23
CA LEU A 181 -5.24 35.66 13.53
C LEU A 181 -6.21 36.85 13.37
N ASP A 182 -7.12 36.82 12.40
CA ASP A 182 -8.11 37.87 12.15
C ASP A 182 -9.26 37.89 13.20
N ILE A 183 -9.44 36.80 13.96
CA ILE A 183 -10.39 36.73 15.09
C ILE A 183 -9.82 37.41 16.37
N ARG A 184 -8.55 37.82 16.37
CA ARG A 184 -7.91 38.57 17.48
C ARG A 184 -7.87 40.07 17.20
#